data_AF-A0A832ZL68-F1
#
_entry.id   AF-A0A832ZL68-F1
#
_cell.length_a   1.000
_cell.length_b   1.000
_cell.length_c   1.000
_cell.angle_alpha   90.00
_cell.angle_beta   90.00
_cell.angle_gamma   90.00
#
_symmetry.space_group_name_H-M   'P 1'
#
loop_
_entity.id
_entity.type
_entity.pdbx_description
1 polymer ?
#
loop_
_entity_poly.entity_id
_entity_poly.type
_entity_poly.pdbx_seq_one_letter_code
_entity_poly.pdbx_strand_id
1 'polypeptide(L)'
;MVSLESELKMVLKTGKVVLGSKQAIKYVKLGKAKMVILAANAPPNIKSDILYYAKLSNIPVYIYKGTSVDLGVLCGKPFMVSAITILDEGESKILELAGKSETEEGGEK
;
A
#
# COMPACT_ATOMS: atom_id res chain seq x y z
N MET A 1 -11.39 -1.20 15.36
CA MET A 1 -10.08 -1.54 14.73
C MET A 1 -10.26 -1.45 13.22
N VAL A 2 -9.43 -0.69 12.52
CA VAL A 2 -9.43 -0.63 11.05
C VAL A 2 -8.62 -1.83 10.54
N SER A 3 -9.24 -2.74 9.78
CA SER A 3 -8.55 -3.90 9.20
C SER A 3 -8.12 -3.59 7.77
N LEU A 4 -6.82 -3.76 7.48
CA LEU A 4 -6.26 -3.54 6.15
C LEU A 4 -7.02 -4.30 5.07
N GLU A 5 -7.40 -5.55 5.32
CA GLU A 5 -8.03 -6.40 4.30
C GLU A 5 -9.42 -5.88 3.90
N SER A 6 -10.21 -5.46 4.89
CA SER A 6 -11.55 -4.89 4.66
C SER A 6 -11.47 -3.56 3.94
N GLU A 7 -10.58 -2.67 4.39
CA GLU A 7 -10.37 -1.36 3.78
C GLU A 7 -9.80 -1.49 2.37
N LEU A 8 -8.85 -2.41 2.15
CA LEU A 8 -8.26 -2.66 0.84
C LEU A 8 -9.33 -3.18 -0.13
N LYS A 9 -10.20 -4.10 0.30
CA LYS A 9 -11.34 -4.56 -0.52
C LYS A 9 -12.32 -3.43 -0.82
N MET A 10 -12.53 -2.51 0.11
CA MET A 10 -13.42 -1.37 -0.08
C MET A 10 -12.84 -0.37 -1.08
N VAL A 11 -11.59 0.06 -0.92
CA VAL A 11 -10.93 1.00 -1.85
C VAL A 11 -10.77 0.42 -3.25
N LEU A 12 -10.62 -0.91 -3.37
CA LEU A 12 -10.63 -1.59 -4.67
C LEU A 12 -11.99 -1.53 -5.38
N LYS A 13 -13.09 -1.39 -4.64
CA LYS A 13 -14.46 -1.31 -5.18
C LYS A 13 -14.92 0.12 -5.43
N THR A 14 -14.67 1.02 -4.47
CA THR A 14 -15.24 2.38 -4.47
C THR A 14 -14.22 3.46 -4.81
N GLY A 15 -12.92 3.16 -4.68
CA GLY A 15 -11.83 4.10 -4.89
C GLY A 15 -11.08 3.90 -6.21
N LYS A 16 -9.91 4.53 -6.29
CA LYS A 16 -8.97 4.39 -7.41
C LYS A 16 -7.61 4.01 -6.89
N VAL A 17 -7.16 2.82 -7.28
CA VAL A 17 -5.85 2.29 -6.92
C VAL A 17 -5.06 1.91 -8.15
N VAL A 18 -3.73 1.92 -7.99
CA VAL A 18 -2.79 1.47 -8.99
C VAL A 18 -1.88 0.42 -8.40
N LEU A 19 -1.74 -0.70 -9.11
CA LEU A 19 -0.92 -1.83 -8.68
C LEU A 19 0.43 -1.80 -9.38
N GLY A 20 1.48 -2.14 -8.64
CA GLY A 20 2.82 -2.36 -9.16
C GLY A 20 3.83 -1.26 -8.82
N SER A 21 5.07 -1.69 -8.62
CA SER A 21 6.20 -0.88 -8.16
C SER A 21 6.53 0.30 -9.08
N LYS A 22 6.58 0.05 -10.40
CA LYS A 22 6.93 1.07 -11.39
C LYS A 22 5.91 2.22 -11.39
N GLN A 23 4.63 1.88 -11.30
CA GLN A 23 3.58 2.88 -11.23
C GLN A 23 3.59 3.61 -9.89
N ALA A 24 3.81 2.90 -8.78
CA ALA A 24 3.96 3.52 -7.47
C ALA A 24 5.04 4.61 -7.48
N ILE A 25 6.25 4.28 -7.95
CA ILE A 25 7.34 5.26 -8.07
C ILE A 25 6.91 6.46 -8.94
N LYS A 26 6.22 6.22 -10.06
CA LYS A 26 5.73 7.30 -10.94
C LYS A 26 4.74 8.22 -10.23
N TYR A 27 3.71 7.69 -9.56
CA TYR A 27 2.68 8.50 -8.92
C TYR A 27 3.18 9.21 -7.67
N VAL A 28 4.11 8.59 -6.94
CA VAL A 28 4.80 9.21 -5.79
C VAL A 28 5.67 10.38 -6.24
N LYS A 29 6.43 10.22 -7.34
CA LYS A 29 7.22 11.30 -7.94
C LYS A 29 6.37 12.47 -8.42
N LEU A 30 5.16 12.18 -8.92
CA LEU A 30 4.23 13.20 -9.39
C LEU A 30 3.42 13.87 -8.26
N GLY A 31 3.56 13.42 -7.01
CA GLY A 31 2.76 13.94 -5.89
C GLY A 31 1.27 13.63 -5.99
N LYS A 32 0.87 12.66 -6.83
CA LYS A 32 -0.53 12.31 -7.07
C LYS A 32 -1.04 11.16 -6.22
N ALA A 33 -0.15 10.47 -5.50
CA ALA A 33 -0.53 9.41 -4.58
C ALA A 33 -0.92 9.99 -3.22
N LYS A 34 -2.02 9.48 -2.66
CA LYS A 34 -2.46 9.80 -1.28
C LYS A 34 -1.79 8.89 -0.25
N MET A 35 -1.51 7.64 -0.62
CA MET A 35 -0.79 6.65 0.20
C MET A 35 -0.16 5.58 -0.70
N VAL A 36 0.93 4.97 -0.23
CA VAL A 36 1.46 3.72 -0.81
C VAL A 36 1.47 2.60 0.22
N ILE A 37 1.04 1.41 -0.18
CA ILE A 37 1.18 0.16 0.59
C ILE A 37 2.28 -0.67 -0.06
N LEU A 38 3.24 -1.14 0.74
CA LEU A 38 4.41 -1.91 0.29
C LEU A 38 4.41 -3.28 0.96
N ALA A 39 4.65 -4.35 0.19
CA ALA A 39 4.88 -5.67 0.77
C ALA A 39 6.19 -5.71 1.57
N ALA A 40 6.24 -6.50 2.64
CA ALA A 40 7.45 -6.66 3.46
C ALA A 40 8.63 -7.25 2.67
N ASN A 41 8.33 -8.18 1.75
CA ASN A 41 9.31 -8.84 0.87
C ASN A 41 9.59 -8.07 -0.43
N ALA A 42 9.15 -6.81 -0.57
CA ALA A 42 9.43 -6.02 -1.76
C ALA A 42 10.96 -5.90 -1.97
N PRO A 43 11.45 -5.97 -3.22
CA PRO A 43 12.88 -5.85 -3.51
C PRO A 43 13.49 -4.58 -2.91
N PRO A 44 14.69 -4.65 -2.32
CA PRO A 44 15.26 -3.55 -1.54
C PRO A 44 15.46 -2.27 -2.36
N ASN A 45 15.82 -2.40 -3.64
CA ASN A 45 15.91 -1.28 -4.57
C ASN A 45 14.56 -0.55 -4.74
N ILE A 46 13.48 -1.30 -4.96
CA ILE A 46 12.12 -0.74 -5.11
C ILE A 46 11.66 -0.08 -3.81
N LYS A 47 11.89 -0.76 -2.67
CA LYS A 47 11.52 -0.27 -1.36
C LYS A 47 12.20 1.06 -1.04
N SER A 48 13.52 1.14 -1.26
CA SER A 48 14.29 2.37 -1.05
C SER A 48 13.82 3.51 -1.95
N ASP A 49 13.57 3.24 -3.23
CA ASP A 49 13.06 4.26 -4.16
C ASP A 49 11.72 4.82 -3.70
N ILE A 50 10.75 3.95 -3.41
CA ILE A 50 9.41 4.38 -2.98
C ILE A 50 9.49 5.18 -1.69
N LEU A 51 10.22 4.70 -0.68
CA LEU A 51 10.38 5.40 0.60
C LEU A 51 11.04 6.77 0.44
N TYR A 52 12.07 6.85 -0.41
CA TYR A 52 12.78 8.10 -0.69
C TYR A 52 11.86 9.13 -1.34
N TYR A 53 11.19 8.79 -2.45
CA TYR A 53 10.31 9.72 -3.13
C TYR A 53 9.05 10.04 -2.31
N ALA A 54 8.54 9.08 -1.53
CA ALA A 54 7.39 9.32 -0.68
C ALA A 54 7.72 10.31 0.44
N LYS A 55 8.91 10.21 1.04
CA LYS A 55 9.39 11.19 2.03
C LYS A 55 9.52 12.59 1.43
N LEU A 56 10.03 12.71 0.21
CA LEU A 56 10.15 14.01 -0.49
C LEU A 56 8.78 14.63 -0.78
N SER A 57 7.81 13.81 -1.19
CA SER A 57 6.45 14.26 -1.54
C SER A 57 5.50 14.32 -0.33
N ASN A 58 5.97 14.03 0.89
CA ASN A 58 5.16 13.91 2.11
C ASN A 58 3.99 12.91 1.99
N ILE A 59 4.21 11.81 1.27
CA ILE A 59 3.21 10.78 1.03
C ILE A 59 3.42 9.66 2.06
N PRO A 60 2.39 9.26 2.81
CA PRO A 60 2.52 8.18 3.76
C PRO A 60 2.73 6.82 3.08
N VAL A 61 3.58 6.00 3.69
CA VAL A 61 3.85 4.64 3.25
C VAL A 61 3.54 3.67 4.36
N TYR A 62 2.65 2.71 4.08
CA TYR A 62 2.32 1.61 4.97
C TYR A 62 3.06 0.34 4.54
N ILE A 63 3.84 -0.26 5.45
CA ILE A 63 4.53 -1.53 5.19
C ILE A 63 3.63 -2.66 5.65
N TYR A 64 3.06 -3.37 4.68
CA TYR A 64 2.31 -4.59 4.93
C TYR A 64 3.26 -5.72 5.33
N LYS A 65 2.98 -6.39 6.45
CA LYS A 65 3.81 -7.47 7.00
C LYS A 65 3.83 -8.74 6.16
N GLY A 66 2.81 -8.96 5.32
CA GLY A 66 2.75 -10.14 4.44
C GLY A 66 3.56 -9.98 3.16
N THR A 67 3.49 -10.99 2.31
CA THR A 67 4.24 -11.06 1.06
C THR A 67 3.53 -10.35 -0.08
N SER A 68 4.26 -10.13 -1.17
CA SER A 68 3.73 -9.64 -2.44
C SER A 68 2.69 -10.58 -3.05
N VAL A 69 2.73 -11.89 -2.73
CA VAL A 69 1.72 -12.84 -3.17
C VAL A 69 0.42 -12.59 -2.40
N ASP A 70 0.51 -12.44 -1.08
CA ASP A 70 -0.65 -12.16 -0.23
C ASP A 70 -1.33 -10.85 -0.61
N LEU A 71 -0.56 -9.78 -0.88
CA LEU A 71 -1.12 -8.53 -1.42
C LEU A 71 -1.81 -8.73 -2.76
N GLY A 72 -1.26 -9.57 -3.64
CA GLY A 72 -1.90 -9.92 -4.92
C GLY A 72 -3.25 -10.59 -4.72
N VAL A 73 -3.31 -11.58 -3.82
CA VAL A 73 -4.54 -12.29 -3.45
C VAL A 73 -5.57 -11.34 -2.82
N LEU A 74 -5.16 -10.47 -1.90
CA LEU A 74 -6.03 -9.45 -1.30
C LEU A 74 -6.58 -8.48 -2.33
N CYS A 75 -5.80 -8.19 -3.37
CA CYS A 75 -6.23 -7.36 -4.52
C CYS A 75 -7.08 -8.12 -5.55
N GLY A 76 -7.32 -9.42 -5.36
CA GLY A 76 -8.01 -10.27 -6.34
C GLY A 76 -7.24 -10.42 -7.65
N LYS A 77 -5.90 -10.40 -7.61
CA LYS A 77 -5.04 -10.54 -8.79
C LYS A 77 -4.33 -11.90 -8.79
N PRO A 78 -4.26 -12.59 -9.95
CA PRO A 78 -3.58 -13.88 -10.07
C PRO A 78 -2.04 -13.73 -10.16
N PHE A 79 -1.49 -12.61 -9.71
CA PHE A 79 -0.06 -12.30 -9.78
C PHE A 79 0.38 -11.51 -8.55
N MET A 80 1.68 -11.57 -8.26
CA MET A 80 2.29 -10.86 -7.14
C MET A 80 2.24 -9.34 -7.32
N VAL A 81 1.92 -8.63 -6.23
CA VAL A 81 1.88 -7.17 -6.18
C VAL A 81 2.81 -6.70 -5.08
N SER A 82 3.94 -6.09 -5.45
CA SER A 82 4.92 -5.59 -4.47
C SER A 82 4.54 -4.25 -3.85
N ALA A 83 3.74 -3.44 -4.54
CA ALA A 83 3.29 -2.14 -4.07
C ALA A 83 1.90 -1.79 -4.64
N ILE A 84 1.10 -1.09 -3.84
CA ILE A 84 -0.23 -0.58 -4.19
C ILE A 84 -0.21 0.91 -3.91
N THR A 85 -0.69 1.70 -4.86
CA THR A 85 -0.79 3.15 -4.73
C THR A 85 -2.25 3.54 -4.64
N ILE A 86 -2.63 4.23 -3.58
CA ILE A 86 -3.97 4.79 -3.42
C ILE A 86 -3.96 6.18 -4.04
N LEU A 87 -4.71 6.36 -5.12
CA LEU A 87 -4.96 7.67 -5.72
C LEU A 87 -6.23 8.30 -5.14
N ASP A 88 -7.22 7.47 -4.84
CA ASP A 88 -8.48 7.86 -4.23
C ASP A 88 -8.97 6.76 -3.28
N GLU A 89 -9.22 7.12 -2.02
CA GLU A 89 -9.70 6.24 -0.96
C GLU A 89 -11.18 5.85 -1.13
N GLY A 90 -11.96 6.62 -1.89
CA GLY A 90 -13.39 6.41 -2.03
C GLY A 90 -14.09 6.45 -0.67
N GLU A 91 -14.80 5.37 -0.34
CA GLU A 91 -15.49 5.23 0.96
C GLU A 91 -14.60 4.55 2.03
N SER A 92 -13.39 4.14 1.67
CA SER A 92 -12.48 3.46 2.59
C SER A 92 -11.76 4.44 3.51
N LYS A 93 -11.49 3.98 4.73
CA LYS A 93 -10.63 4.63 5.71
C LYS A 93 -9.18 4.13 5.65
N ILE A 94 -8.75 3.60 4.50
CA ILE A 94 -7.39 3.06 4.29
C ILE A 94 -6.29 4.05 4.69
N LEU A 95 -6.54 5.36 4.55
CA LEU A 95 -5.58 6.41 4.90
C LEU A 95 -5.30 6.47 6.41
N GLU A 96 -6.21 6.01 7.27
CA GLU A 96 -5.97 5.97 8.72
C GLU A 96 -4.86 4.99 9.11
N LEU A 97 -4.51 4.04 8.22
CA LEU A 97 -3.39 3.12 8.42
C LEU A 97 -2.02 3.83 8.30
N ALA A 98 -1.94 5.00 7.65
CA ALA A 98 -0.73 5.80 7.55
C ALA A 98 -0.22 6.28 8.90
N GLY A 99 -1.16 6.64 9.78
CA GLY A 99 -0.87 7.20 11.10
C GLY A 99 -0.40 6.17 12.12
N LYS A 100 -0.46 4.87 11.77
CA LYS A 100 0.02 3.76 12.59
C LYS A 100 1.40 3.30 12.10
N SER A 101 2.39 4.16 12.24
CA SER A 101 3.77 3.69 12.34
C SER A 101 3.88 2.92 13.67
N GLU A 102 3.97 1.59 13.54
CA GLU A 102 4.26 0.58 14.58
C GLU A 102 3.10 0.16 15.51
N THR A 103 3.04 -1.17 15.74
CA THR A 103 2.30 -1.93 16.78
C THR A 103 1.00 -2.69 16.36
N GLU A 104 1.09 -4.03 16.48
CA GLU A 104 0.03 -5.07 16.67
C GLU A 104 -1.06 -5.25 15.58
N GLU A 105 -1.34 -6.42 15.00
CA GLU A 105 -1.43 -7.78 15.57
C GLU A 105 -0.67 -8.79 14.70
N GLY A 106 0.34 -9.44 15.27
CA GLY A 106 0.87 -10.71 14.80
C GLY A 106 0.70 -11.68 15.95
N GLY A 107 -0.20 -12.63 15.78
CA GLY A 107 -0.56 -13.60 16.82
C GLY A 107 -1.46 -14.64 16.20
N GLU A 108 -0.86 -15.55 15.45
CA GLU A 108 -1.45 -16.85 15.19
C GLU A 108 -1.91 -17.48 16.51
N LYS A 109 -3.17 -17.89 16.57
CA LYS A 109 -3.58 -19.19 17.10
C LYS A 109 -4.78 -19.70 16.30
#